data_AF-A0A2H0BBS9-F1
#
_entry.id   AF-A0A2H0BBS9-F1
#
_cell.length_a   1.000
_cell.length_b   1.000
_cell.length_c   1.000
_cell.angle_alpha   90.00
_cell.angle_beta   90.00
_cell.angle_gamma   90.00
#
_symmetry.space_group_name_H-M   'P 1'
#
loop_
_entity.id
_entity.type
_entity.pdbx_description
1 polymer ?
#
loop_
_entity_poly.entity_id
_entity_poly.type
_entity_poly.pdbx_seq_one_letter_code
_entity_poly.pdbx_strand_id
1 'polypeptide(L)'
;MAVKEVLTKLLKFGVDKNYFIISEVGKLDKSCCKKSKVKAIDFDKTKEKVVNDFNLDTIKSCDALKIIPQKKCIDFIEMKSSINIINNINNNTQGKLQQQVDKFDFEGKIRDSLYILYFLVNNRNSNLMGYEKNEYYKVKKNYIILTDINIEINPLDYLAFTLDYLGQMSSSLSVMLKEAVENIPPDSYQNLQQPKLMNCESFKHFYTT
;
A
#
# COMPACT_ATOMS: atom_id res chain seq x y z
N MET A 1 -21.60 18.39 6.10
CA MET A 1 -20.55 18.01 7.07
C MET A 1 -19.31 17.60 6.29
N ALA A 2 -18.12 18.08 6.66
CA ALA A 2 -16.96 17.93 5.77
C ALA A 2 -16.35 16.52 5.87
N VAL A 3 -16.00 15.89 4.73
CA VAL A 3 -15.21 14.64 4.64
C VAL A 3 -14.02 14.61 5.63
N LYS A 4 -13.40 15.76 5.87
CA LYS A 4 -12.35 15.96 6.87
C LYS A 4 -12.76 15.50 8.27
N GLU A 5 -13.97 15.81 8.72
CA GLU A 5 -14.48 15.43 10.04
C GLU A 5 -14.67 13.91 10.12
N VAL A 6 -15.22 13.28 9.08
CA VAL A 6 -15.36 11.82 8.99
C VAL A 6 -14.01 11.12 9.13
N LEU A 7 -13.00 11.57 8.39
CA LEU A 7 -11.66 11.01 8.47
C LEU A 7 -10.99 11.25 9.83
N THR A 8 -11.25 12.41 10.45
CA THR A 8 -10.74 12.72 11.79
C THR A 8 -11.38 11.80 12.84
N LYS A 9 -12.70 11.59 12.75
CA LYS A 9 -13.44 10.66 13.61
C LYS A 9 -12.97 9.23 13.45
N LEU A 10 -12.80 8.76 12.21
CA LEU A 10 -12.28 7.43 11.90
C LEU A 10 -10.88 7.22 12.49
N LEU A 11 -9.98 8.18 12.27
CA LEU A 11 -8.62 8.12 12.81
C LEU A 11 -8.64 8.07 14.35
N LYS A 12 -9.41 8.95 14.99
CA LYS A 12 -9.56 8.96 16.45
C LYS A 12 -10.11 7.63 16.97
N PHE A 13 -11.19 7.12 16.37
CA PHE A 13 -11.78 5.84 16.75
C PHE A 13 -10.77 4.70 16.67
N GLY A 14 -10.04 4.59 15.55
CA GLY A 14 -9.09 3.51 15.39
C GLY A 14 -7.90 3.62 16.35
N VAL A 15 -7.44 4.83 16.70
CA VAL A 15 -6.41 5.00 17.73
C VAL A 15 -6.95 4.66 19.12
N ASP A 16 -8.11 5.20 19.51
CA ASP A 16 -8.72 5.01 20.83
C ASP A 16 -9.07 3.53 21.10
N LYS A 17 -9.41 2.78 20.05
CA LYS A 17 -9.70 1.34 20.11
C LYS A 17 -8.50 0.45 19.80
N ASN A 18 -7.32 1.04 19.63
CA ASN A 18 -6.07 0.35 19.33
C ASN A 18 -6.10 -0.48 18.02
N TYR A 19 -6.97 -0.12 17.07
CA TYR A 19 -6.90 -0.61 15.69
C TYR A 19 -5.75 0.04 14.93
N PHE A 20 -5.45 1.32 15.21
CA PHE A 20 -4.45 2.09 14.48
C PHE A 20 -3.21 2.34 15.33
N ILE A 21 -2.15 1.59 15.05
CA ILE A 21 -0.82 1.79 15.63
C ILE A 21 0.01 2.61 14.64
N ILE A 22 0.34 3.84 15.00
CA ILE A 22 1.10 4.74 14.14
C ILE A 22 2.60 4.49 14.31
N SER A 23 3.29 4.26 13.19
CA SER A 23 4.74 4.10 13.12
C SER A 23 5.31 4.90 11.95
N GLU A 24 6.63 5.02 11.87
CA GLU A 24 7.31 5.51 10.67
C GLU A 24 7.34 4.39 9.63
N VAL A 25 7.06 4.71 8.37
CA VAL A 25 7.12 3.77 7.25
C VAL A 25 8.46 3.04 7.19
N GLY A 26 9.58 3.70 7.50
CA GLY A 26 10.90 3.07 7.55
C GLY A 26 11.08 2.01 8.63
N LYS A 27 10.25 2.04 9.68
CA LYS A 27 10.28 1.12 10.84
C LYS A 27 9.28 -0.04 10.74
N LEU A 28 8.41 -0.03 9.74
CA LEU A 28 7.47 -1.13 9.51
C LEU A 28 8.21 -2.39 9.04
N ASP A 29 7.63 -3.55 9.37
CA ASP A 29 8.12 -4.81 8.83
C ASP A 29 8.05 -4.76 7.29
N LYS A 30 9.04 -5.37 6.62
CA LYS A 30 9.18 -5.36 5.14
C LYS A 30 9.34 -3.98 4.48
N SER A 31 9.57 -2.91 5.24
CA SER A 31 9.79 -1.60 4.64
C SER A 31 10.97 -1.60 3.67
N CYS A 32 10.69 -1.22 2.41
CA CYS A 32 11.70 -1.01 1.37
C CYS A 32 12.38 0.38 1.51
N CYS A 33 11.80 1.29 2.31
CA CYS A 33 12.30 2.65 2.50
C CYS A 33 12.72 2.92 3.94
N LYS A 34 13.76 2.22 4.42
CA LYS A 34 14.19 2.21 5.84
C LYS A 34 14.47 3.59 6.45
N LYS A 35 14.85 4.58 5.64
CA LYS A 35 15.13 5.96 6.08
C LYS A 35 13.87 6.86 6.12
N SER A 36 12.72 6.37 5.67
CA SER A 36 11.49 7.16 5.60
C SER A 36 10.92 7.44 6.99
N LYS A 37 10.80 8.73 7.32
CA LYS A 37 10.17 9.21 8.56
C LYS A 37 8.68 9.51 8.40
N VAL A 38 8.09 9.19 7.24
CA VAL A 38 6.66 9.40 7.01
C VAL A 38 5.87 8.55 8.01
N LYS A 39 5.03 9.18 8.83
CA LYS A 39 4.16 8.47 9.77
C LYS A 39 2.97 7.85 9.03
N ALA A 40 2.72 6.57 9.27
CA ALA A 40 1.58 5.81 8.77
C ALA A 40 1.10 4.81 9.83
N ILE A 41 -0.10 4.28 9.66
CA ILE A 41 -0.66 3.21 10.46
C ILE A 41 -0.05 1.90 9.96
N ASP A 42 0.44 1.07 10.89
CA ASP A 42 0.82 -0.32 10.65
C ASP A 42 -0.44 -1.13 10.35
N PHE A 43 -0.66 -1.42 9.07
CA PHE A 43 -1.93 -1.97 8.62
C PHE A 43 -1.98 -3.50 8.73
N ASP A 44 -0.82 -4.15 8.83
CA ASP A 44 -0.72 -5.56 9.22
C ASP A 44 -1.25 -5.77 10.64
N LYS A 45 -0.87 -4.92 11.60
CA LYS A 45 -1.44 -4.96 12.96
C LYS A 45 -2.93 -4.62 13.00
N THR A 46 -3.35 -3.68 12.15
CA THR A 46 -4.78 -3.33 12.02
C THR A 46 -5.57 -4.56 11.56
N LYS A 47 -5.08 -5.23 10.51
CA LYS A 47 -5.65 -6.47 9.98
C LYS A 47 -5.74 -7.54 11.05
N GLU A 48 -4.64 -7.85 11.75
CA GLU A 48 -4.63 -8.88 12.80
C GLU A 48 -5.73 -8.64 13.84
N LYS A 49 -5.85 -7.38 14.29
CA LYS A 49 -6.88 -7.02 15.26
C LYS A 49 -8.29 -7.12 14.68
N VAL A 50 -8.53 -6.69 13.45
CA VAL A 50 -9.85 -6.79 12.81
C VAL A 50 -10.23 -8.25 12.56
N VAL A 51 -9.31 -9.07 12.07
CA VAL A 51 -9.54 -10.51 11.87
C VAL A 51 -9.96 -11.18 13.17
N ASN A 52 -9.26 -10.88 14.27
CA ASN A 52 -9.59 -11.42 15.59
C ASN A 52 -10.92 -10.89 16.13
N ASP A 53 -11.13 -9.56 16.12
CA ASP A 53 -12.32 -8.93 16.73
C ASP A 53 -13.62 -9.28 15.98
N PHE A 54 -13.54 -9.57 14.68
CA PHE A 54 -14.69 -9.90 13.83
C PHE A 54 -14.76 -11.38 13.44
N ASN A 55 -13.85 -12.22 13.95
CA ASN A 55 -13.76 -13.66 13.66
C ASN A 55 -13.78 -13.96 12.14
N LEU A 56 -12.93 -13.25 11.39
CA LEU A 56 -12.79 -13.41 9.95
C LEU A 56 -11.77 -14.49 9.63
N ASP A 57 -11.87 -15.06 8.43
CA ASP A 57 -10.78 -15.85 7.87
C ASP A 57 -9.53 -14.98 7.65
N THR A 58 -8.39 -15.64 7.45
CA THR A 58 -7.15 -14.93 7.15
C THR A 58 -7.27 -14.21 5.80
N ILE A 59 -7.26 -12.88 5.85
CA ILE A 59 -7.29 -12.00 4.68
C ILE A 59 -5.92 -11.37 4.42
N LYS A 60 -5.70 -10.87 3.21
CA LYS A 60 -4.49 -10.07 2.90
C LYS A 60 -4.70 -8.61 3.32
N SER A 61 -3.62 -7.84 3.31
CA SER A 61 -3.68 -6.39 3.44
C SER A 61 -2.47 -5.74 2.78
N CYS A 62 -2.56 -4.44 2.54
CA CYS A 62 -1.36 -3.63 2.36
C CYS A 62 -0.59 -3.50 3.67
N ASP A 63 0.66 -3.08 3.59
CA ASP A 63 1.54 -3.02 4.74
C ASP A 63 1.26 -1.78 5.62
N ALA A 64 0.88 -0.65 5.02
CA ALA A 64 0.62 0.59 5.75
C ALA A 64 -0.60 1.36 5.24
N LEU A 65 -1.18 2.16 6.12
CA LEU A 65 -2.33 3.03 5.83
C LEU A 65 -2.08 4.45 6.31
N LYS A 66 -2.40 5.45 5.50
CA LYS A 66 -2.34 6.86 5.90
C LYS A 66 -3.69 7.54 5.67
N ILE A 67 -4.37 7.90 6.75
CA ILE A 67 -5.59 8.71 6.71
C ILE A 67 -5.18 10.18 6.78
N ILE A 68 -5.58 10.99 5.79
CA ILE A 68 -5.16 12.39 5.65
C ILE A 68 -6.38 13.32 5.62
N PRO A 69 -6.93 13.70 6.79
CA PRO A 69 -8.15 14.50 6.85
C PRO A 69 -8.09 15.82 6.07
N GLN A 70 -6.93 16.49 6.08
CA GLN A 70 -6.75 17.78 5.39
C GLN A 70 -6.79 17.65 3.87
N LYS A 71 -6.22 16.55 3.32
CA LYS A 71 -6.25 16.23 1.89
C LYS A 71 -7.51 15.44 1.49
N LYS A 72 -8.42 15.16 2.44
CA LYS A 72 -9.68 14.42 2.25
C LYS A 72 -9.49 13.06 1.56
N CYS A 73 -8.38 12.38 1.87
CA CYS A 73 -8.03 11.11 1.25
C CYS A 73 -7.49 10.09 2.23
N ILE A 74 -7.48 8.84 1.78
CA ILE A 74 -6.86 7.70 2.44
C ILE A 74 -5.87 7.09 1.47
N ASP A 75 -4.64 6.88 1.90
CA ASP A 75 -3.60 6.23 1.10
C ASP A 75 -3.30 4.86 1.70
N PHE A 76 -3.57 3.82 0.93
CA PHE A 76 -3.07 2.46 1.19
C PHE A 76 -1.69 2.34 0.57
N ILE A 77 -0.74 1.76 1.30
CA ILE A 77 0.67 1.70 0.91
C ILE A 77 1.14 0.26 1.01
N GLU A 78 1.48 -0.32 -0.14
CA GLU A 78 2.09 -1.64 -0.29
C GLU A 78 3.58 -1.47 -0.59
N MET A 79 4.44 -2.07 0.22
CA MET A 79 5.89 -1.95 0.12
C MET A 79 6.46 -3.20 -0.56
N LYS A 80 7.16 -3.00 -1.67
CA LYS A 80 7.87 -4.07 -2.40
C LYS A 80 9.34 -3.73 -2.53
N SER A 81 10.19 -4.50 -1.85
CA SER A 81 11.65 -4.42 -2.04
C SER A 81 12.05 -5.17 -3.30
N SER A 82 12.54 -4.43 -4.27
CA SER A 82 13.08 -4.95 -5.52
C SER A 82 14.38 -5.68 -5.29
N ILE A 83 15.18 -5.27 -4.30
CA ILE A 83 16.37 -6.02 -3.86
C ILE A 83 15.97 -7.45 -3.43
N ASN A 84 14.90 -7.59 -2.65
CA ASN A 84 14.40 -8.91 -2.24
C ASN A 84 13.86 -9.73 -3.42
N ILE A 85 13.16 -9.08 -4.35
CA ILE A 85 12.65 -9.72 -5.57
C ILE A 85 13.82 -10.26 -6.40
N ILE A 86 14.87 -9.46 -6.56
CA ILE A 86 16.07 -9.78 -7.33
C ILE A 86 16.87 -10.92 -6.69
N ASN A 87 17.13 -10.85 -5.37
CA ASN A 87 17.86 -11.89 -4.65
C ASN A 87 17.17 -13.26 -4.74
N ASN A 88 15.82 -13.29 -4.80
CA ASN A 88 15.06 -14.52 -4.97
C ASN A 88 15.18 -15.14 -6.38
N ILE A 89 15.55 -14.35 -7.39
CA ILE A 89 15.72 -14.80 -8.78
C ILE A 89 17.09 -15.43 -8.98
N ASN A 90 18.16 -14.87 -8.40
CA ASN A 90 19.53 -15.40 -8.55
C ASN A 90 19.68 -16.86 -8.06
N ASN A 91 18.76 -17.32 -7.20
CA ASN A 91 18.74 -18.71 -6.71
C ASN A 91 17.96 -19.68 -7.62
N ASN A 92 17.40 -19.24 -8.75
CA ASN A 92 16.43 -20.04 -9.50
C ASN A 92 16.22 -19.55 -10.96
N THR A 93 16.41 -20.45 -11.93
CA THR A 93 16.44 -20.22 -13.41
C THR A 93 15.30 -19.38 -14.04
N GLN A 94 15.63 -18.76 -15.19
CA GLN A 94 14.84 -17.84 -16.06
C GLN A 94 13.33 -18.15 -16.19
N GLY A 95 12.50 -17.11 -16.26
CA GLY A 95 11.02 -17.17 -16.39
C GLY A 95 10.24 -16.86 -15.09
N LYS A 96 10.94 -16.70 -13.96
CA LYS A 96 10.32 -16.51 -12.64
C LYS A 96 9.95 -15.09 -12.28
N LEU A 97 10.48 -14.05 -12.94
CA LEU A 97 10.21 -12.69 -12.51
C LEU A 97 8.74 -12.29 -12.72
N GLN A 98 8.20 -12.54 -13.92
CA GLN A 98 6.78 -12.30 -14.18
C GLN A 98 5.92 -13.07 -13.16
N GLN A 99 6.23 -14.34 -12.93
CA GLN A 99 5.52 -15.15 -11.91
C GLN A 99 5.65 -14.58 -10.49
N GLN A 100 6.77 -13.93 -10.13
CA GLN A 100 6.92 -13.25 -8.84
C GLN A 100 6.08 -11.99 -8.76
N VAL A 101 6.03 -11.21 -9.86
CA VAL A 101 5.17 -10.01 -9.96
C VAL A 101 3.70 -10.41 -9.89
N ASP A 102 3.29 -11.44 -10.63
CA ASP A 102 1.91 -11.96 -10.63
C ASP A 102 1.51 -12.47 -9.24
N LYS A 103 2.44 -13.09 -8.50
CA LYS A 103 2.22 -13.54 -7.11
C LYS A 103 1.97 -12.41 -6.12
N PHE A 104 2.25 -11.15 -6.47
CA PHE A 104 1.97 -10.03 -5.56
C PHE A 104 0.47 -9.83 -5.32
N ASP A 105 -0.39 -10.24 -6.27
CA ASP A 105 -1.85 -10.18 -6.15
C ASP A 105 -2.32 -8.82 -5.61
N PHE A 106 -1.98 -7.76 -6.35
CA PHE A 106 -2.30 -6.39 -5.95
C PHE A 106 -3.80 -6.16 -5.84
N GLU A 107 -4.59 -6.71 -6.76
CA GLU A 107 -6.05 -6.61 -6.73
C GLU A 107 -6.64 -7.25 -5.46
N GLY A 108 -6.23 -8.47 -5.11
CA GLY A 108 -6.65 -9.13 -3.88
C GLY A 108 -6.27 -8.31 -2.65
N LYS A 109 -5.04 -7.78 -2.59
CA LYS A 109 -4.59 -6.91 -1.48
C LYS A 109 -5.39 -5.61 -1.40
N ILE A 110 -5.71 -4.97 -2.52
CA ILE A 110 -6.55 -3.76 -2.55
C ILE A 110 -7.93 -4.07 -1.98
N ARG A 111 -8.60 -5.09 -2.53
CA ARG A 111 -9.94 -5.50 -2.12
C ARG A 111 -9.99 -5.80 -0.62
N ASP A 112 -9.08 -6.63 -0.14
CA ASP A 112 -9.06 -7.04 1.27
C ASP A 112 -8.73 -5.84 2.18
N SER A 113 -7.86 -4.92 1.75
CA SER A 113 -7.55 -3.69 2.50
C SER A 113 -8.75 -2.75 2.63
N LEU A 114 -9.51 -2.58 1.54
CA LEU A 114 -10.76 -1.83 1.55
C LEU A 114 -11.79 -2.49 2.48
N TYR A 115 -11.82 -3.82 2.48
CA TYR A 115 -12.72 -4.62 3.31
C TYR A 115 -12.41 -4.48 4.81
N ILE A 116 -11.13 -4.43 5.20
CA ILE A 116 -10.73 -4.15 6.59
C ILE A 116 -11.27 -2.79 7.06
N LEU A 117 -11.11 -1.73 6.26
CA LEU A 117 -11.67 -0.42 6.63
C LEU A 117 -13.19 -0.42 6.63
N TYR A 118 -13.83 -1.17 5.73
CA TYR A 118 -15.27 -1.34 5.73
C TYR A 118 -15.77 -1.87 7.08
N PHE A 119 -15.12 -2.88 7.66
CA PHE A 119 -15.49 -3.38 8.99
C PHE A 119 -15.35 -2.32 10.08
N LEU A 120 -14.27 -1.55 10.07
CA LEU A 120 -14.04 -0.50 11.07
C LEU A 120 -15.07 0.64 10.95
N VAL A 121 -15.40 1.06 9.73
CA VAL A 121 -16.39 2.11 9.47
C VAL A 121 -17.80 1.64 9.82
N ASN A 122 -18.13 0.38 9.54
CA ASN A 122 -19.46 -0.16 9.77
C ASN A 122 -19.63 -0.82 11.13
N ASN A 123 -18.57 -0.92 11.94
CA ASN A 123 -18.62 -1.41 13.32
C ASN A 123 -19.73 -0.70 14.10
N ARG A 124 -20.52 -1.46 14.88
CA ARG A 124 -21.56 -0.90 15.77
C ARG A 124 -20.97 0.07 16.80
N ASN A 125 -19.71 -0.15 17.19
CA ASN A 125 -18.98 0.70 18.12
C ASN A 125 -18.24 1.85 17.43
N SER A 126 -18.34 2.00 16.10
CA SER A 126 -17.77 3.16 15.40
C SER A 126 -18.43 4.44 15.88
N ASN A 127 -17.67 5.52 15.93
CA ASN A 127 -18.18 6.87 16.26
C ASN A 127 -18.81 7.59 15.06
N LEU A 128 -19.10 6.86 13.97
CA LEU A 128 -19.64 7.38 12.72
C LEU A 128 -21.15 7.08 12.63
N MET A 129 -21.95 8.11 12.39
CA MET A 129 -23.38 7.99 12.12
C MET A 129 -23.65 7.56 10.66
N GLY A 130 -24.88 7.15 10.35
CA GLY A 130 -25.23 6.61 9.02
C GLY A 130 -24.87 7.52 7.84
N TYR A 131 -25.15 8.82 7.94
CA TYR A 131 -24.78 9.78 6.89
C TYR A 131 -23.25 9.98 6.80
N GLU A 132 -22.51 9.84 7.90
CA GLU A 132 -21.04 9.93 7.92
C GLU A 132 -20.41 8.71 7.24
N LYS A 133 -21.01 7.54 7.40
CA LYS A 133 -20.62 6.32 6.68
C LYS A 133 -20.83 6.50 5.16
N ASN A 134 -21.90 7.17 4.74
CA ASN A 134 -22.11 7.49 3.32
C ASN A 134 -21.05 8.45 2.78
N GLU A 135 -20.63 9.44 3.57
CA GLU A 135 -19.54 10.35 3.20
C GLU A 135 -18.18 9.63 3.13
N TYR A 136 -17.95 8.58 3.93
CA TYR A 136 -16.74 7.76 3.83
C TYR A 136 -16.58 7.10 2.45
N TYR A 137 -17.66 6.61 1.83
CA TYR A 137 -17.56 5.98 0.50
C TYR A 137 -17.14 6.98 -0.58
N LYS A 138 -17.46 8.27 -0.40
CA LYS A 138 -17.02 9.36 -1.29
C LYS A 138 -15.57 9.77 -1.09
N VAL A 139 -14.90 9.33 -0.02
CA VAL A 139 -13.49 9.66 0.24
C VAL A 139 -12.60 9.12 -0.88
N LYS A 140 -11.70 9.95 -1.39
CA LYS A 140 -10.66 9.55 -2.35
C LYS A 140 -9.74 8.51 -1.70
N LYS A 141 -9.69 7.30 -2.25
CA LYS A 141 -8.82 6.22 -1.78
C LYS A 141 -7.72 5.98 -2.80
N ASN A 142 -6.47 6.19 -2.42
CA ASN A 142 -5.32 5.94 -3.28
C ASN A 142 -4.65 4.64 -2.86
N TYR A 143 -4.13 3.88 -3.83
CA TYR A 143 -3.26 2.74 -3.57
C TYR A 143 -1.86 3.02 -4.12
N ILE A 144 -0.86 2.93 -3.26
CA ILE A 144 0.53 3.29 -3.55
C ILE A 144 1.36 2.03 -3.43
N ILE A 145 2.01 1.65 -4.52
CA ILE A 145 3.05 0.62 -4.50
C ILE A 145 4.37 1.34 -4.33
N LEU A 146 4.99 1.18 -3.16
CA LEU A 146 6.23 1.81 -2.78
C LEU A 146 7.39 0.82 -2.99
N THR A 147 8.40 1.25 -3.72
CA THR A 147 9.58 0.42 -4.01
C THR A 147 10.90 1.15 -3.74
N ASP A 148 11.95 0.37 -3.49
CA ASP A 148 13.34 0.82 -3.36
C ASP A 148 14.06 0.96 -4.71
N ILE A 149 13.36 0.80 -5.84
CA ILE A 149 13.92 1.08 -7.17
C ILE A 149 14.27 2.57 -7.25
N ASN A 150 15.56 2.87 -7.22
CA ASN A 150 16.08 4.16 -7.62
C ASN A 150 17.17 3.96 -8.68
N ILE A 151 16.79 4.22 -9.94
CA ILE A 151 17.66 4.10 -11.12
C ILE A 151 18.85 5.08 -11.01
N GLU A 152 18.70 6.17 -10.27
CA GLU A 152 19.70 7.24 -10.18
C GLU A 152 20.76 7.01 -9.09
N ILE A 153 20.49 6.15 -8.09
CA ILE A 153 21.38 6.01 -6.92
C ILE A 153 22.49 4.97 -7.13
N ASN A 154 22.30 3.96 -7.99
CA ASN A 154 23.34 2.95 -8.29
C ASN A 154 23.31 2.52 -9.77
N PRO A 155 23.73 3.40 -10.69
CA PRO A 155 23.65 3.14 -12.13
C PRO A 155 24.54 1.97 -12.56
N LEU A 156 25.67 1.70 -11.89
CA LEU A 156 26.57 0.60 -12.24
C LEU A 156 26.07 -0.78 -11.77
N ASP A 157 25.54 -0.88 -10.55
CA ASP A 157 24.93 -2.13 -10.07
C ASP A 157 23.66 -2.43 -10.88
N TYR A 158 22.88 -1.40 -11.19
CA TYR A 158 21.71 -1.52 -12.04
C TYR A 158 22.10 -1.81 -13.48
N LEU A 159 23.17 -1.25 -14.03
CA LEU A 159 23.66 -1.53 -15.38
C LEU A 159 24.23 -2.95 -15.51
N ALA A 160 25.06 -3.39 -14.57
CA ALA A 160 25.58 -4.76 -14.55
C ALA A 160 24.43 -5.78 -14.43
N PHE A 161 23.46 -5.49 -13.57
CA PHE A 161 22.24 -6.28 -13.42
C PHE A 161 21.34 -6.23 -14.66
N THR A 162 21.13 -5.05 -15.23
CA THR A 162 20.29 -4.84 -16.42
C THR A 162 20.94 -5.46 -17.66
N LEU A 163 22.26 -5.48 -17.79
CA LEU A 163 22.97 -6.15 -18.88
C LEU A 163 22.86 -7.68 -18.76
N ASP A 164 23.02 -8.23 -17.56
CA ASP A 164 22.87 -9.66 -17.29
C ASP A 164 21.40 -10.12 -17.48
N TYR A 165 20.45 -9.25 -17.14
CA TYR A 165 19.02 -9.50 -17.20
C TYR A 165 18.38 -9.21 -18.58
N LEU A 166 18.77 -8.15 -19.29
CA LEU A 166 18.32 -7.86 -20.68
C LEU A 166 18.90 -8.87 -21.68
N GLY A 167 20.05 -9.47 -21.36
CA GLY A 167 20.54 -10.64 -22.09
C GLY A 167 19.62 -11.86 -21.95
N GLN A 168 18.68 -11.83 -20.99
CA GLN A 168 17.84 -12.98 -20.58
C GLN A 168 16.32 -12.75 -20.69
N MET A 169 15.81 -11.51 -20.75
CA MET A 169 14.38 -11.16 -20.78
C MET A 169 14.10 -9.88 -21.62
N SER A 170 12.88 -9.73 -22.17
CA SER A 170 12.49 -8.62 -23.07
C SER A 170 12.07 -7.30 -22.38
N SER A 171 11.82 -7.29 -21.07
CA SER A 171 11.37 -6.09 -20.33
C SER A 171 11.97 -6.02 -18.92
N SER A 172 12.22 -4.82 -18.38
CA SER A 172 12.81 -4.63 -17.05
C SER A 172 11.77 -4.73 -15.91
N LEU A 173 12.21 -5.06 -14.69
CA LEU A 173 11.33 -5.17 -13.50
C LEU A 173 10.46 -3.94 -13.27
N SER A 174 11.01 -2.74 -13.47
CA SER A 174 10.27 -1.48 -13.34
C SER A 174 9.12 -1.37 -14.34
N VAL A 175 9.29 -1.90 -15.56
CA VAL A 175 8.26 -1.91 -16.60
C VAL A 175 7.16 -2.90 -16.21
N MET A 176 7.51 -4.13 -15.80
CA MET A 176 6.50 -5.12 -15.37
C MET A 176 5.68 -4.65 -14.18
N LEU A 177 6.33 -4.05 -13.17
CA LEU A 177 5.62 -3.48 -12.02
C LEU A 177 4.70 -2.36 -12.47
N LYS A 178 5.16 -1.46 -13.34
CA LYS A 178 4.35 -0.37 -13.88
C LYS A 178 3.12 -0.90 -14.62
N GLU A 179 3.30 -1.86 -15.53
CA GLU A 179 2.20 -2.51 -16.26
C GLU A 179 1.21 -3.20 -15.30
N ALA A 180 1.71 -3.93 -14.30
CA ALA A 180 0.87 -4.57 -13.29
C ALA A 180 0.06 -3.56 -12.46
N VAL A 181 0.60 -2.36 -12.20
CA VAL A 181 -0.12 -1.27 -11.51
C VAL A 181 -1.16 -0.61 -12.43
N GLU A 182 -0.79 -0.34 -13.69
CA GLU A 182 -1.63 0.37 -14.66
C GLU A 182 -2.83 -0.47 -15.11
N ASN A 183 -2.70 -1.79 -15.12
CA ASN A 183 -3.80 -2.70 -15.47
C ASN A 183 -4.88 -2.83 -14.39
N ILE A 184 -4.66 -2.34 -13.16
CA ILE A 184 -5.66 -2.41 -12.09
C ILE A 184 -6.72 -1.33 -12.34
N PRO A 185 -7.99 -1.68 -12.57
CA PRO A 185 -9.04 -0.71 -12.85
C PRO A 185 -9.42 0.09 -11.59
N PRO A 186 -9.81 1.37 -11.73
CA PRO A 186 -10.36 2.14 -10.62
C PRO A 186 -11.77 1.64 -10.24
N ASP A 187 -12.07 1.61 -8.94
CA ASP A 187 -13.39 1.24 -8.40
C ASP A 187 -14.18 2.50 -7.98
N SER A 188 -15.26 2.79 -8.69
CA SER A 188 -16.13 3.95 -8.44
C SER A 188 -16.96 3.82 -7.17
N TYR A 189 -17.28 2.61 -6.72
CA TYR A 189 -18.11 2.38 -5.52
C TYR A 189 -17.36 2.77 -4.24
N GLN A 190 -16.06 2.47 -4.20
CA GLN A 190 -15.18 2.86 -3.10
C GLN A 190 -14.42 4.16 -3.37
N ASN A 191 -14.63 4.82 -4.52
CA ASN A 191 -13.85 5.97 -4.98
C ASN A 191 -12.33 5.71 -4.93
N LEU A 192 -11.94 4.47 -5.30
CA LEU A 192 -10.57 4.06 -5.51
C LEU A 192 -10.04 4.74 -6.77
N GLN A 193 -8.91 5.40 -6.62
CA GLN A 193 -8.20 6.03 -7.73
C GLN A 193 -7.27 5.02 -8.39
N GLN A 194 -6.84 5.32 -9.62
CA GLN A 194 -5.81 4.53 -10.29
C GLN A 194 -4.61 4.33 -9.35
N PRO A 195 -4.22 3.06 -9.07
CA PRO A 195 -3.03 2.78 -8.30
C PRO A 195 -1.78 3.42 -8.91
N LYS A 196 -0.80 3.75 -8.07
CA LYS A 196 0.43 4.43 -8.51
C LYS A 196 1.67 3.77 -7.93
N LEU A 197 2.71 3.71 -8.76
CA LEU A 197 4.05 3.26 -8.37
C LEU A 197 4.88 4.46 -7.91
N MET A 198 5.55 4.35 -6.76
CA MET A 198 6.41 5.39 -6.20
C MET A 198 7.72 4.78 -5.70
N ASN A 199 8.82 5.54 -5.81
CA ASN A 199 10.07 5.19 -5.17
C ASN A 199 10.22 5.91 -3.82
N CYS A 200 11.20 5.53 -3.01
CA CYS A 200 11.39 6.12 -1.69
C CYS A 200 11.55 7.65 -1.69
N GLU A 201 12.13 8.21 -2.75
CA GLU A 201 12.36 9.65 -2.87
C GLU A 201 11.09 10.41 -3.22
N SER A 202 10.38 10.00 -4.27
CA SER A 202 9.11 10.62 -4.67
C SER A 202 8.04 10.44 -3.60
N PHE A 203 8.05 9.31 -2.90
CA PHE A 203 7.19 9.06 -1.74
C PHE A 203 7.44 10.03 -0.59
N LYS A 204 8.72 10.29 -0.26
CA LYS A 204 9.08 11.27 0.77
C LYS A 204 8.56 12.67 0.39
N HIS A 205 8.84 13.10 -0.85
CA HIS A 205 8.41 14.40 -1.34
C HIS A 205 6.89 14.56 -1.32
N PHE A 206 6.14 13.52 -1.73
CA PHE A 206 4.68 13.53 -1.77
C PHE A 206 3.99 13.87 -0.43
N TYR A 207 4.64 13.60 0.70
CA TYR A 207 4.12 13.87 2.04
C TYR A 207 4.75 15.07 2.76
N THR A 208 5.78 15.69 2.19
CA THR A 208 6.39 16.91 2.74
C THR A 208 5.83 18.19 2.13
N THR A 209 5.12 18.09 1.00
CA THR A 209 4.32 19.16 0.38
C THR A 209 2.84 19.08 0.77
#